data_AF-A0A3D5VCL8-F1
#
_entry.id   AF-A0A3D5VCL8-F1
#
_cell.length_a   1.000
_cell.length_b   1.000
_cell.length_c   1.000
_cell.angle_alpha   90.00
_cell.angle_beta   90.00
_cell.angle_gamma   90.00
#
_symmetry.space_group_name_H-M   'P 1'
#
loop_
_entity.id
_entity.type
_entity.pdbx_description
1 polymer ?
#
loop_
_entity_poly.entity_id
_entity_poly.type
_entity_poly.pdbx_seq_one_letter_code
_entity_poly.pdbx_strand_id
1 'polypeptide(L)'
;KQGIATKLLRKASSFLKQNNIKIIQAWTRDDKFVLDWYRNRGFKKKESYYHVFTSGNECDKIAKSKIKNLYICNTFCHYLGNNSEKIKNEFERVHECSLFEKEI
;
A
#
# COMPACT_ATOMS: atom_id res chain seq x y z
N LYS A 1 13.08 5.90 19.76
CA LYS A 1 13.17 5.10 18.51
C LYS A 1 14.64 4.94 18.10
N GLN A 2 15.19 3.72 17.99
CA GLN A 2 16.62 3.46 17.76
C GLN A 2 17.11 3.64 16.30
N GLY A 3 16.24 4.08 15.40
CA GLY A 3 16.59 4.38 14.00
C GLY A 3 16.91 3.15 13.13
N ILE A 4 16.54 1.93 13.57
CA ILE A 4 16.88 0.65 12.92
C ILE A 4 16.54 0.66 11.42
N ALA A 5 15.32 1.03 11.04
CA ALA A 5 14.91 1.10 9.63
C ALA A 5 15.83 2.00 8.78
N THR A 6 16.28 3.14 9.33
CA THR A 6 17.19 4.05 8.64
C THR A 6 18.59 3.44 8.47
N LYS A 7 19.07 2.74 9.51
CA LYS A 7 20.36 2.02 9.45
C LYS A 7 20.32 0.92 8.41
N LEU A 8 19.23 0.15 8.35
CA LEU A 8 19.00 -0.88 7.34
C LEU A 8 18.95 -0.29 5.93
N LEU A 9 18.20 0.80 5.71
CA LEU A 9 18.16 1.48 4.42
C LEU A 9 19.55 1.93 3.97
N ARG A 10 20.35 2.53 4.86
CA ARG A 10 21.72 2.96 4.53
C ARG A 10 22.60 1.79 4.11
N LYS A 11 22.56 0.68 4.85
CA LYS A 11 23.33 -0.53 4.51
C LYS A 11 22.88 -1.12 3.18
N ALA A 12 21.56 -1.22 2.96
CA ALA A 12 20.99 -1.69 1.69
C ALA A 12 21.41 -0.79 0.53
N SER A 13 21.28 0.54 0.64
CA SER A 13 21.69 1.47 -0.41
C SER A 13 23.18 1.31 -0.76
N SER A 14 24.06 1.14 0.23
CA SER A 14 25.49 0.91 -0.02
C SER A 14 25.73 -0.40 -0.78
N PHE A 15 25.05 -1.48 -0.39
CA PHE A 15 25.16 -2.78 -1.05
C PHE A 15 24.63 -2.73 -2.49
N LEU A 16 23.48 -2.09 -2.70
CA LEU A 16 22.85 -1.98 -4.02
C LEU A 16 23.69 -1.17 -5.01
N LYS A 17 24.32 -0.07 -4.56
CA LYS A 17 25.27 0.69 -5.38
C LYS A 17 26.45 -0.13 -5.87
N GLN A 18 27.02 -0.96 -4.99
CA GLN A 18 28.13 -1.86 -5.34
C GLN A 18 27.73 -2.90 -6.39
N ASN A 19 26.43 -3.20 -6.50
CA ASN A 19 25.85 -4.11 -7.48
C ASN A 19 25.20 -3.37 -8.66
N ASN A 20 25.53 -2.09 -8.87
CA ASN A 20 25.06 -1.26 -9.98
C ASN A 20 23.52 -1.09 -10.04
N ILE A 21 22.83 -1.25 -8.92
CA ILE A 21 21.39 -1.00 -8.77
C ILE A 21 21.18 0.48 -8.42
N LYS A 22 20.31 1.16 -9.19
CA LYS A 22 20.14 2.62 -9.12
C LYS A 22 18.88 3.08 -8.39
N ILE A 23 17.91 2.19 -8.21
CA ILE A 23 16.57 2.55 -7.74
C ILE A 23 16.13 1.58 -6.65
N ILE A 24 15.55 2.12 -5.58
CA ILE A 24 14.81 1.37 -4.57
C ILE A 24 13.34 1.77 -4.69
N GLN A 25 12.48 0.76 -4.83
CA GLN A 25 11.03 0.91 -4.81
C GLN A 25 10.44 0.20 -3.59
N ALA A 26 9.42 0.78 -3.00
CA ALA A 26 8.68 0.20 -1.88
C ALA A 26 7.22 0.58 -1.93
N TRP A 27 6.35 -0.42 -1.81
CA TRP A 27 4.92 -0.22 -1.56
C TRP A 27 4.68 -0.08 -0.05
N THR A 28 3.93 0.94 0.35
CA THR A 28 3.57 1.17 1.76
C THR A 28 2.14 1.67 1.88
N ARG A 29 1.53 1.38 3.03
CA ARG A 29 0.21 1.91 3.41
C ARG A 29 0.29 3.38 3.85
N ASP A 30 -0.86 3.90 4.22
CA ASP A 30 -1.17 5.30 4.47
C ASP A 30 -0.85 5.81 5.89
N ASP A 31 -0.19 5.00 6.72
CA ASP A 31 0.31 5.43 8.02
C ASP A 31 1.19 6.68 7.88
N LYS A 32 0.72 7.81 8.40
CA LYS A 32 1.40 9.11 8.23
C LYS A 32 2.89 9.07 8.61
N PHE A 33 3.22 8.44 9.73
CA PHE A 33 4.61 8.36 10.20
C PHE A 33 5.51 7.51 9.28
N VAL A 34 4.94 6.54 8.56
CA VAL A 34 5.65 5.70 7.59
C VAL A 34 5.85 6.48 6.29
N LEU A 35 4.80 7.14 5.79
CA LEU A 35 4.88 7.98 4.60
C LEU A 35 5.93 9.10 4.78
N ASP A 36 5.90 9.78 5.93
CA ASP A 36 6.87 10.82 6.26
C ASP A 36 8.29 10.25 6.41
N TRP A 37 8.43 9.01 6.91
CA TRP A 37 9.72 8.34 6.99
C TRP A 37 10.34 8.16 5.58
N TYR A 38 9.57 7.72 4.59
CA TYR A 38 10.03 7.58 3.20
C TYR A 38 10.39 8.94 2.59
N ARG A 39 9.50 9.93 2.69
CA ARG A 39 9.73 11.29 2.14
C ARG A 39 11.00 11.92 2.69
N ASN A 40 11.19 11.86 4.01
CA ASN A 40 12.36 12.42 4.68
C ASN A 40 13.68 11.70 4.34
N ARG A 41 13.63 10.61 3.58
CA ARG A 41 14.81 9.83 3.13
C ARG A 41 15.04 9.94 1.62
N GLY A 42 14.33 10.85 0.95
CA GLY A 42 14.50 11.13 -0.47
C GLY A 42 13.67 10.21 -1.39
N PHE A 43 12.72 9.46 -0.85
CA PHE A 43 11.76 8.76 -1.69
C PHE A 43 10.67 9.72 -2.18
N LYS A 44 10.27 9.55 -3.44
CA LYS A 44 9.17 10.24 -4.09
C LYS A 44 8.02 9.26 -4.32
N LYS A 45 6.80 9.68 -4.02
CA LYS A 45 5.60 8.90 -4.37
C LYS A 45 5.43 8.92 -5.89
N LYS A 46 5.22 7.75 -6.51
CA LYS A 46 5.04 7.60 -7.96
C LYS A 46 3.60 7.35 -8.34
N GLU A 47 2.98 6.40 -7.67
CA GLU A 47 1.61 5.99 -7.92
C GLU A 47 0.99 5.46 -6.63
N SER A 48 -0.33 5.29 -6.65
CA SER A 48 -1.07 4.69 -5.56
C SER A 48 -2.38 4.11 -6.04
N TYR A 49 -2.85 3.13 -5.29
CA TYR A 49 -4.19 2.56 -5.44
C TYR A 49 -4.74 2.23 -4.06
N TYR A 50 -6.04 1.93 -4.01
CA TYR A 50 -6.70 1.63 -2.74
C TYR A 50 -6.85 0.13 -2.55
N HIS A 51 -6.43 -0.35 -1.38
CA HIS A 51 -6.79 -1.65 -0.85
C HIS A 51 -8.14 -1.52 -0.17
N VAL A 52 -9.15 -2.21 -0.68
CA VAL A 52 -10.49 -2.29 -0.11
C VAL A 52 -10.65 -3.67 0.51
N PHE A 53 -10.84 -3.71 1.82
CA PHE A 53 -11.15 -4.94 2.55
C PHE A 53 -12.62 -4.90 2.93
N THR A 54 -13.32 -6.00 2.67
CA THR A 54 -14.70 -6.16 3.14
C THR A 54 -14.87 -7.44 3.91
N SER A 55 -15.88 -7.46 4.78
CA SER A 55 -16.26 -8.66 5.54
C SER A 55 -17.77 -8.75 5.70
N GLY A 56 -18.28 -9.97 5.81
CA GLY A 56 -19.71 -10.25 5.98
C GLY A 56 -20.56 -9.61 4.88
N ASN A 57 -21.64 -8.93 5.27
CA ASN A 57 -22.60 -8.33 4.33
C ASN A 57 -21.99 -7.24 3.44
N GLU A 58 -20.86 -6.65 3.82
CA GLU A 58 -20.18 -5.66 2.99
C GLU A 58 -19.62 -6.30 1.70
N CYS A 59 -19.29 -7.59 1.73
CA CYS A 59 -18.85 -8.33 0.55
C CYS A 59 -19.89 -8.31 -0.59
N ASP A 60 -21.19 -8.29 -0.27
CA ASP A 60 -22.28 -8.32 -1.24
C ASP A 60 -22.38 -7.05 -2.10
N LYS A 61 -21.75 -5.94 -1.65
CA LYS A 61 -21.59 -4.73 -2.47
C LYS A 61 -20.62 -4.94 -3.64
N ILE A 62 -19.69 -5.90 -3.51
CA ILE A 62 -18.61 -6.15 -4.48
C ILE A 62 -18.89 -7.37 -5.33
N ALA A 63 -19.30 -8.49 -4.71
CA ALA A 63 -19.46 -9.76 -5.39
C ALA A 63 -20.52 -10.62 -4.70
N LYS A 64 -21.17 -11.48 -5.49
CA LYS A 64 -22.06 -12.53 -4.99
C LYS A 64 -21.56 -13.89 -5.48
N SER A 65 -21.67 -14.90 -4.61
CA SER A 65 -21.39 -16.28 -4.98
C SER A 65 -22.40 -16.77 -6.01
N LYS A 66 -21.91 -17.53 -7.01
CA LYS A 66 -22.75 -18.22 -8.00
C LYS A 66 -23.15 -19.63 -7.56
N ILE A 67 -22.58 -20.13 -6.46
CA ILE A 67 -22.81 -21.49 -5.96
C ILE A 67 -23.79 -21.41 -4.80
N LYS A 68 -24.87 -22.20 -4.88
CA LYS A 68 -25.90 -22.26 -3.83
C LYS A 68 -25.27 -22.61 -2.48
N ASN A 69 -25.64 -21.87 -1.44
CA ASN A 69 -25.15 -22.01 -0.05
C ASN A 69 -23.64 -21.78 0.15
N LEU A 70 -22.93 -21.22 -0.83
CA LEU A 70 -21.55 -20.75 -0.65
C LEU A 70 -21.57 -19.25 -0.41
N TYR A 71 -20.94 -18.80 0.68
CA TYR A 71 -20.92 -17.39 1.08
C TYR A 71 -19.50 -16.83 1.00
N ILE A 72 -19.39 -15.56 0.60
CA ILE A 72 -18.12 -14.83 0.64
C ILE A 72 -17.98 -14.24 2.04
N CYS A 73 -16.98 -14.70 2.80
CA CYS A 73 -16.76 -14.19 4.15
C CYS A 73 -15.98 -12.87 4.16
N ASN A 74 -14.98 -12.75 3.27
CA ASN A 74 -14.12 -11.57 3.15
C ASN A 74 -13.71 -11.35 1.69
N THR A 75 -13.44 -10.11 1.30
CA THR A 75 -12.76 -9.80 0.04
C THR A 75 -11.56 -8.89 0.24
N PHE A 76 -10.62 -8.97 -0.69
CA PHE A 76 -9.53 -8.02 -0.85
C PHE A 76 -9.52 -7.54 -2.30
N CYS A 77 -9.68 -6.23 -2.49
CA CYS A 77 -9.82 -5.63 -3.80
C CYS A 77 -8.85 -4.46 -3.99
N HIS A 78 -8.38 -4.28 -5.22
CA HIS A 78 -7.66 -3.09 -5.64
C HIS A 78 -8.64 -2.15 -6.35
N TYR A 79 -8.73 -0.92 -5.88
CA TYR A 79 -9.44 0.15 -6.58
C TYR A 79 -8.42 1.11 -7.20
N LEU A 80 -8.40 1.13 -8.54
CA LEU A 80 -7.50 1.94 -9.38
C LEU A 80 -8.14 3.27 -9.83
N GLY A 81 -9.36 3.56 -9.37
CA GLY A 81 -10.06 4.78 -9.77
C GLY A 81 -9.61 6.01 -8.98
N ASN A 82 -9.98 7.19 -9.48
CA ASN A 82 -9.51 8.48 -8.93
C ASN A 82 -10.40 9.03 -7.80
N ASN A 83 -11.56 8.42 -7.53
CA ASN A 83 -12.50 8.94 -6.54
C ASN A 83 -12.26 8.31 -5.16
N SER A 84 -11.23 8.81 -4.49
CA SER A 84 -10.80 8.32 -3.18
C SER A 84 -11.82 8.57 -2.07
N GLU A 85 -12.52 9.69 -2.08
CA GLU A 85 -13.54 10.02 -1.08
C GLU A 85 -14.73 9.06 -1.17
N LYS A 86 -15.21 8.79 -2.39
CA LYS A 86 -16.29 7.82 -2.58
C LYS A 86 -15.93 6.46 -2.01
N ILE A 87 -14.77 5.90 -2.37
CA ILE A 87 -14.41 4.54 -1.94
C ILE A 87 -14.20 4.46 -0.42
N LYS A 88 -13.61 5.50 0.19
CA LYS A 88 -13.42 5.57 1.65
C LYS A 88 -14.72 5.76 2.43
N ASN A 89 -15.73 6.39 1.83
CA ASN A 89 -17.04 6.55 2.44
C ASN A 89 -17.94 5.32 2.23
N GLU A 90 -17.69 4.53 1.18
CA GLU A 90 -18.51 3.37 0.81
C GLU A 90 -18.14 2.10 1.59
N PHE A 91 -16.88 1.99 2.02
CA PHE A 91 -16.33 0.82 2.69
C PHE A 91 -15.64 1.18 4.00
N GLU A 92 -15.80 0.31 5.01
CA GLU A 92 -15.27 0.56 6.36
C GLU A 92 -13.74 0.53 6.41
N ARG A 93 -13.11 -0.38 5.67
CA ARG A 93 -11.67 -0.63 5.74
C ARG A 93 -10.99 -0.44 4.38
N VAL A 94 -10.53 0.78 4.17
CA VAL A 94 -9.82 1.19 2.95
C VAL A 94 -8.47 1.78 3.30
N HIS A 95 -7.41 1.31 2.63
CA HIS A 95 -6.05 1.83 2.79
C HIS A 95 -5.49 2.30 1.46
N GLU A 96 -4.88 3.49 1.43
CA GLU A 96 -4.08 3.89 0.27
C GLU A 96 -2.72 3.16 0.28
N CYS A 97 -2.47 2.36 -0.73
CA CYS A 97 -1.18 1.73 -0.97
C CYS A 97 -0.41 2.59 -1.98
N SER A 98 0.72 3.16 -1.55
CA SER A 98 1.54 4.08 -2.36
C SER A 98 2.88 3.45 -2.71
N LEU A 99 3.27 3.56 -3.98
CA LEU A 99 4.63 3.27 -4.43
C LEU A 99 5.53 4.47 -4.16
N PHE A 100 6.58 4.23 -3.39
CA PHE A 100 7.68 5.17 -3.19
C PHE A 100 8.91 4.69 -3.94
N GLU A 101 9.57 5.62 -4.62
CA GLU A 101 10.80 5.39 -5.36
C GLU A 101 11.90 6.32 -4.89
N LYS A 102 13.11 5.79 -4.73
CA LYS A 102 14.31 6.55 -4.45
C LYS A 102 15.43 6.12 -5.39
N GLU A 103 16.01 7.08 -6.08
CA GLU A 103 17.32 6.92 -6.72
C GLU A 103 18.41 6.86 -5.64
N ILE A 104 19.31 5.89 -5.75
CA ILE A 104 20.39 5.66 -4.78
C ILE A 104 21.74 6.00 -5.33
#